data_AF-A0A0N4WN57-F1
#
_entry.id   AF-A0A0N4WN57-F1
#
_cell.length_a   1.000
_cell.length_b   1.000
_cell.length_c   1.000
_cell.angle_alpha   90.00
_cell.angle_beta   90.00
_cell.angle_gamma   90.00
#
_symmetry.space_group_name_H-M   'P 1'
#
loop_
_entity.id
_entity.type
_entity.pdbx_description
1 polymer ?
#
loop_
_entity_poly.entity_id
_entity_poly.type
_entity_poly.pdbx_seq_one_letter_code
_entity_poly.pdbx_strand_id
1 'polypeptide(L)'
;MNLFTPGKGFYETHVTWEDIENDMQREMGTSASFGPNKSVKDLGDGRGFMSKLLLIEADWRQQDMELPKKFILKTDGYDAVFRLSLLLSG
;
A
#
# COMPACT_ATOMS: atom_id res chain seq x y z
N MET A 1 -8.96 3.05 14.62
CA MET A 1 -8.01 3.64 13.66
C MET A 1 -8.30 5.13 13.55
N ASN A 2 -7.31 6.00 13.70
CA ASN A 2 -7.46 7.44 13.44
C ASN A 2 -6.76 7.75 12.10
N LEU A 3 -7.54 8.22 11.13
CA LEU A 3 -7.06 8.53 9.77
C LEU A 3 -6.21 9.80 9.71
N PHE A 4 -6.31 10.68 10.72
CA PHE A 4 -5.62 11.97 10.77
C PHE A 4 -4.23 11.90 11.41
N THR A 5 -3.84 10.73 11.91
CA THR A 5 -2.49 10.47 12.42
C THR A 5 -1.72 9.62 11.42
N PRO A 6 -0.46 9.97 11.10
CA PRO A 6 0.42 9.13 10.29
C PRO A 6 0.43 7.68 10.79
N GLY A 7 0.24 6.73 9.88
CA GLY A 7 0.33 5.30 10.17
C GLY A 7 1.75 4.77 10.10
N LYS A 8 1.95 3.55 10.59
CA LYS A 8 3.24 2.84 10.57
C LYS A 8 3.45 1.98 9.32
N GLY A 9 2.49 2.01 8.39
CA GLY A 9 2.51 1.28 7.14
C GLY A 9 3.28 2.03 6.04
N PHE A 10 3.02 1.67 4.79
CA PHE A 10 3.73 2.26 3.66
C PHE A 10 3.46 3.74 3.52
N TYR A 11 4.51 4.55 3.35
CA TYR A 11 4.43 5.98 3.08
C TYR A 11 3.45 6.72 4.01
N GLU A 12 3.55 6.43 5.32
CA GLU A 12 2.74 7.01 6.40
C GLU A 12 1.24 6.64 6.36
N THR A 13 0.85 5.64 5.57
CA THR A 13 -0.47 5.02 5.63
C THR A 13 -0.53 3.99 6.76
N HIS A 14 -1.72 3.44 7.03
CA HIS A 14 -1.89 2.30 7.93
C HIS A 14 -1.80 0.94 7.21
N VAL A 15 -1.56 0.93 5.90
CA VAL A 15 -1.52 -0.29 5.10
C VAL A 15 -0.17 -1.00 5.24
N THR A 16 -0.22 -2.28 5.58
CA THR A 16 0.95 -3.14 5.78
C THR A 16 1.04 -4.22 4.70
N TRP A 17 2.15 -4.98 4.68
CA TRP A 17 2.27 -6.16 3.83
C TRP A 17 1.21 -7.23 4.15
N GLU A 18 0.87 -7.39 5.42
CA GLU A 18 -0.12 -8.37 5.88
C GLU A 18 -1.51 -8.04 5.34
N ASP A 19 -1.90 -6.76 5.38
CA ASP A 19 -3.18 -6.32 4.82
C ASP A 19 -3.28 -6.64 3.32
N ILE A 20 -2.22 -6.32 2.56
CA ILE A 20 -2.18 -6.55 1.10
C ILE A 20 -2.22 -8.05 0.79
N GLU A 21 -1.44 -8.87 1.50
CA GLU A 21 -1.39 -10.30 1.27
C GLU A 21 -2.72 -10.97 1.60
N ASN A 22 -3.32 -10.64 2.74
CA ASN A 22 -4.62 -11.17 3.17
C ASN A 22 -5.74 -10.79 2.19
N ASP A 23 -5.77 -9.55 1.72
CA ASP A 23 -6.74 -9.11 0.72
C ASP A 23 -6.52 -9.86 -0.60
N MET A 24 -5.29 -9.95 -1.10
CA MET A 24 -5.01 -10.67 -2.34
C MET A 24 -5.33 -12.17 -2.24
N GLN A 25 -5.02 -12.82 -1.11
CA GLN A 25 -5.38 -14.21 -0.87
C GLN A 25 -6.89 -14.44 -0.91
N ARG A 26 -7.66 -13.55 -0.26
CA ARG A 26 -9.12 -13.60 -0.24
C ARG A 26 -9.72 -13.39 -1.64
N GLU A 27 -9.31 -12.31 -2.32
CA GLU A 27 -9.90 -11.94 -3.62
C GLU A 27 -9.51 -12.92 -4.74
N MET A 28 -8.31 -13.51 -4.68
CA MET A 28 -7.82 -14.46 -5.68
C MET A 28 -8.10 -15.93 -5.31
N GLY A 29 -8.67 -16.20 -4.14
CA GLY A 29 -8.95 -17.56 -3.66
C GLY A 29 -7.70 -18.42 -3.52
N THR A 30 -6.59 -17.85 -3.02
CA THR A 30 -5.28 -18.51 -2.92
C THR A 30 -4.76 -18.54 -1.49
N SER A 31 -3.91 -19.52 -1.19
CA SER A 31 -3.11 -19.58 0.04
C SER A 31 -1.63 -19.25 -0.21
N ALA A 32 -1.29 -18.76 -1.41
CA ALA A 32 0.07 -18.35 -1.74
C ALA A 32 0.50 -17.16 -0.87
N SER A 33 1.75 -17.12 -0.46
CA SER A 33 2.33 -15.99 0.28
C SER A 33 3.34 -15.24 -0.58
N PHE A 34 3.51 -13.95 -0.30
CA PHE A 34 4.56 -13.14 -0.89
C PHE A 34 5.93 -13.57 -0.34
N GLY A 35 6.91 -13.52 -1.23
CA GLY A 35 8.29 -13.87 -0.98
C GLY A 35 9.11 -12.74 -0.36
N PRO A 36 10.42 -12.98 -0.16
CA PRO A 36 11.31 -11.99 0.40
C PRO A 36 11.64 -10.83 -0.55
N ASN A 37 11.49 -11.00 -1.86
CA ASN A 37 11.83 -9.99 -2.88
C ASN A 37 10.63 -9.13 -3.29
N LYS A 38 9.51 -9.20 -2.55
CA LYS A 38 8.38 -8.29 -2.75
C LYS A 38 8.80 -6.84 -2.57
N SER A 39 8.24 -5.95 -3.37
CA SER A 39 8.59 -4.53 -3.32
C SER A 39 7.38 -3.63 -3.51
N VAL A 40 7.49 -2.41 -3.00
CA VAL A 40 6.47 -1.37 -3.07
C VAL A 40 7.12 -0.08 -3.55
N LYS A 41 6.45 0.64 -4.45
CA LYS A 41 6.90 1.94 -4.96
C LYS A 41 5.73 2.91 -5.08
N ASP A 42 5.82 4.08 -4.45
CA ASP A 42 4.87 5.18 -4.66
C ASP A 42 5.05 5.78 -6.06
N LEU A 43 4.04 5.61 -6.91
CA LEU A 43 3.96 6.21 -8.24
C LEU A 43 3.24 7.58 -8.22
N GLY A 44 2.52 7.87 -7.14
CA GLY A 44 1.69 9.06 -6.98
C GLY A 44 2.33 10.15 -6.14
N ASP A 45 3.62 10.06 -5.82
CA ASP A 45 4.31 11.03 -4.97
C ASP A 45 4.15 12.46 -5.51
N GLY A 46 3.64 13.34 -4.66
CA GLY A 46 3.27 14.72 -5.00
C GLY A 46 2.09 14.89 -6.00
N ARG A 47 1.43 13.81 -6.45
CA ARG A 47 0.39 13.82 -7.50
C ARG A 47 -0.91 13.07 -7.16
N GLY A 48 -1.11 12.69 -5.90
CA GLY A 48 -2.34 12.04 -5.42
C GLY A 48 -2.94 12.82 -4.26
N PHE A 49 -3.73 13.86 -4.53
CA PHE A 49 -4.44 14.58 -3.48
C PHE A 49 -5.26 13.57 -2.67
N MET A 50 -4.94 13.47 -1.39
CA MET A 50 -5.50 12.54 -0.42
C MET A 50 -5.43 11.03 -0.76
N SER A 51 -4.53 10.62 -1.67
CA SER A 51 -4.37 9.21 -2.04
C SER A 51 -2.93 8.83 -2.32
N LYS A 52 -2.60 7.56 -2.14
CA LYS A 52 -1.35 6.92 -2.55
C LYS A 52 -1.63 5.91 -3.65
N LEU A 53 -0.77 5.91 -4.67
CA LEU A 53 -0.78 4.94 -5.75
C LEU A 53 0.50 4.12 -5.68
N LEU A 54 0.40 2.91 -5.15
CA LEU A 54 1.55 2.06 -4.87
C LEU A 54 1.63 0.96 -5.92
N LEU A 55 2.76 0.88 -6.63
CA LEU A 55 3.10 -0.29 -7.43
C LEU A 55 3.61 -1.39 -6.50
N ILE A 56 2.91 -2.52 -6.50
CA ILE A 56 3.30 -3.72 -5.76
C ILE A 56 3.94 -4.70 -6.73
N GLU A 57 5.11 -5.22 -6.38
CA GLU A 57 5.67 -6.42 -6.99
C GLU A 57 5.59 -7.55 -5.95
N ALA A 58 4.76 -8.55 -6.23
CA ALA A 58 4.26 -9.50 -5.23
C ALA A 58 5.25 -10.60 -4.81
N ASP A 59 6.14 -11.01 -5.71
CA ASP A 59 7.09 -12.12 -5.49
C ASP A 59 6.43 -13.39 -4.89
N TRP A 60 5.33 -13.89 -5.48
CA TRP A 60 4.63 -15.07 -4.95
C TRP A 60 5.55 -16.30 -4.83
N ARG A 61 5.49 -17.00 -3.69
CA ARG A 61 6.25 -18.24 -3.45
C ARG A 61 5.67 -19.48 -4.14
N GLN A 62 4.47 -19.40 -4.71
CA GLN A 62 3.77 -20.53 -5.32
C GLN A 62 3.63 -20.30 -6.83
N GLN A 63 4.23 -21.18 -7.64
CA GLN A 63 4.34 -21.01 -9.10
C GLN A 63 3.18 -21.64 -9.89
N ASP A 64 2.38 -22.48 -9.24
CA ASP A 64 1.34 -23.28 -9.92
C ASP A 64 0.01 -22.54 -10.16
N MET A 65 -0.08 -21.27 -9.73
CA MET A 65 -1.22 -20.40 -10.01
C MET A 65 -0.79 -19.19 -10.84
N GLU A 66 -1.64 -18.78 -11.77
CA GLU A 66 -1.48 -17.52 -12.50
C GLU A 66 -1.90 -16.33 -11.61
N LEU A 67 -1.03 -15.97 -10.66
CA LEU A 67 -1.21 -14.80 -9.80
C LEU A 67 -0.57 -13.55 -10.42
N PRO A 68 -1.14 -12.35 -10.17
CA PRO A 68 -0.56 -11.11 -10.69
C PRO A 68 0.81 -10.87 -10.06
N LYS A 69 1.83 -10.77 -10.91
CA LYS A 69 3.21 -10.46 -10.49
C LYS A 69 3.36 -8.99 -10.07
N LYS A 70 2.59 -8.10 -10.69
CA LYS A 70 2.54 -6.66 -10.40
C LYS A 70 1.10 -6.16 -10.42
N PHE A 71 0.78 -5.23 -9.54
CA PHE A 71 -0.52 -4.55 -9.52
C PHE A 71 -0.40 -3.18 -8.85
N ILE A 72 -1.44 -2.35 -9.02
CA ILE A 72 -1.53 -1.06 -8.37
C ILE A 72 -2.46 -1.16 -7.17
N LEU A 73 -1.94 -0.81 -6.00
CA LEU A 73 -2.74 -0.56 -4.81
C LEU A 73 -3.05 0.93 -4.75
N LYS A 74 -4.34 1.27 -4.70
CA LYS A 74 -4.79 2.63 -4.38
C LYS A 74 -5.32 2.64 -2.95
N THR A 75 -4.76 3.52 -2.13
CA THR A 75 -5.18 3.70 -0.73
C THR A 75 -5.29 5.19 -0.41
N ASP A 76 -5.99 5.51 0.65
CA ASP A 76 -6.01 6.87 1.18
C ASP A 76 -4.61 7.30 1.63
N GLY A 77 -4.31 8.58 1.45
CA GLY A 77 -3.09 9.22 1.93
C GLY A 77 -3.45 10.55 2.57
N TYR A 78 -2.80 10.90 3.68
CA TYR A 78 -3.15 12.13 4.43
C TYR A 78 -1.99 13.12 4.53
N ASP A 79 -0.85 12.82 3.90
CA ASP A 79 0.37 13.65 3.91
C ASP A 79 0.09 15.12 3.53
N ALA A 80 -0.67 15.37 2.46
CA ALA A 80 -0.99 16.73 2.03
C ALA A 80 -1.80 17.52 3.07
N VAL A 81 -2.76 16.89 3.75
CA VAL A 81 -3.57 17.53 4.79
C VAL A 81 -2.74 17.74 6.06
N PHE A 82 -1.94 16.74 6.44
CA PHE A 82 -1.05 16.83 7.59
C PHE A 82 -0.01 17.94 7.42
N ARG A 83 0.67 18.00 6.26
CA ARG A 83 1.63 19.08 5.93
C ARG A 83 0.96 20.45 5.92
N LEU A 84 -0.24 20.58 5.35
CA LEU A 84 -0.99 21.83 5.39
C LEU A 84 -1.31 22.23 6.83
N SER A 85 -1.74 21.29 7.67
CA SER A 85 -2.03 21.58 9.09
C SER A 85 -0.79 22.07 9.86
N LEU A 86 0.39 21.49 9.60
CA LEU A 86 1.65 21.94 10.19
C LEU A 86 2.01 23.36 9.75
N LEU A 87 1.82 23.68 8.46
CA LEU A 87 2.06 25.03 7.94
C LEU A 87 1.12 26.09 8.51
N LEU A 88 -0.13 25.72 8.82
CA LEU A 88 -1.14 26.64 9.37
C LEU A 88 -1.08 26.77 10.91
N SER A 89 -0.33 25.90 11.58
CA SER A 89 -0.20 25.89 13.05
C SER A 89 1.03 26.63 13.57
N GLY A 90 1.84 27.23 12.69
CA GLY A 90 2.97 28.11 13.01
C GLY A 90 2.64 29.58 12.79
#